data_AF-A0A5B7GVK1-F1
#
_entry.id   AF-A0A5B7GVK1-F1
#
_cell.length_a   1.000
_cell.length_b   1.000
_cell.length_c   1.000
_cell.angle_alpha   90.00
_cell.angle_beta   90.00
_cell.angle_gamma   90.00
#
_symmetry.space_group_name_H-M   'P 1'
#
loop_
_entity.id
_entity.type
_entity.pdbx_description
1 polymer ?
#
loop_
_entity_poly.entity_id
_entity_poly.type
_entity_poly.pdbx_seq_one_letter_code
_entity_poly.pdbx_strand_id
1 'polypeptide(L)'
;MEVMGNAGSWNELFQLTMVNTLDQCVEESTRFRGAEKPSLLDLVFTKKPESPPSKQYLSPMGRSDHVTLVLEMQEEDVIGYREE
;
A
#
# COMPACT_ATOMS: atom_id res chain seq x y z
N MET A 1 17.65 -5.78 22.16
CA MET A 1 16.47 -6.44 21.59
C MET A 1 16.82 -6.74 20.14
N GLU A 2 17.23 -7.97 19.85
CA GLU A 2 17.54 -8.38 18.49
C GLU A 2 16.23 -8.57 17.75
N VAL A 3 15.98 -7.75 16.74
CA VAL A 3 14.87 -7.96 15.80
C VAL A 3 15.30 -9.13 14.93
N MET A 4 14.83 -10.34 15.27
CA MET A 4 15.00 -11.50 14.39
C MET A 4 14.31 -11.18 13.06
N GLY A 5 15.12 -10.95 12.04
CA GLY A 5 14.65 -10.57 10.71
C GLY A 5 13.87 -11.71 10.05
N ASN A 6 12.63 -11.43 9.71
CA ASN A 6 11.72 -12.21 8.89
C ASN A 6 12.11 -12.19 7.40
N ALA A 7 13.41 -12.25 7.09
CA ALA A 7 13.96 -12.11 5.74
C ALA A 7 13.36 -13.09 4.71
N GLY A 8 13.01 -14.31 5.14
CA GLY A 8 12.30 -15.29 4.29
C GLY A 8 10.92 -14.82 3.85
N SER A 9 10.16 -14.19 4.75
CA SER A 9 8.81 -13.67 4.46
C SER A 9 8.83 -12.48 3.52
N TRP A 10 9.84 -11.62 3.61
CA TRP A 10 10.01 -10.50 2.68
C TRP A 10 10.33 -10.98 1.26
N ASN A 11 11.16 -12.02 1.12
CA ASN A 11 11.44 -12.60 -0.19
C ASN A 11 10.17 -13.17 -0.85
N GLU A 12 9.33 -13.88 -0.08
CA GLU A 12 8.04 -14.37 -0.58
C GLU A 12 7.11 -13.23 -1.02
N LEU A 13 7.03 -12.15 -0.23
CA LEU A 13 6.26 -10.96 -0.61
C LEU A 13 6.77 -10.35 -1.92
N PHE A 14 8.08 -10.16 -2.06
CA PHE A 14 8.67 -9.64 -3.30
C PHE A 14 8.38 -10.52 -4.51
N GLN A 15 8.46 -11.85 -4.35
CA GLN A 15 8.11 -12.78 -5.41
C GLN A 15 6.62 -12.68 -5.77
N LEU A 16 5.74 -12.61 -4.77
CA LEU A 16 4.30 -12.49 -4.99
C LEU A 16 3.95 -11.20 -5.73
N THR A 17 4.57 -10.07 -5.37
CA THR A 17 4.33 -8.77 -6.02
C THR A 17 4.86 -8.76 -7.45
N MET A 18 6.03 -9.36 -7.69
CA MET A 18 6.59 -9.44 -9.04
C MET A 18 5.81 -10.39 -9.95
N VAL A 19 5.50 -11.61 -9.48
CA VAL A 19 4.81 -12.64 -10.27
C VAL A 19 3.39 -12.19 -10.65
N ASN A 20 2.70 -11.50 -9.74
CA ASN A 20 1.35 -11.00 -10.00
C ASN A 20 1.32 -9.58 -10.57
N THR A 21 2.47 -9.00 -10.93
CA THR A 21 2.59 -7.65 -11.51
C THR A 21 1.81 -6.60 -10.70
N LEU A 22 1.98 -6.63 -9.38
CA LEU A 22 1.33 -5.68 -8.48
C LEU A 22 2.16 -4.39 -8.40
N ASP A 23 1.47 -3.26 -8.43
CA ASP A 23 2.05 -1.93 -8.27
C ASP A 23 1.88 -1.46 -6.82
N GLN A 24 2.98 -1.00 -6.24
CA GLN A 24 3.01 -0.35 -4.92
C GLN A 24 2.52 1.09 -5.04
N CYS A 25 1.40 1.41 -4.39
CA CYS A 25 0.71 2.68 -4.58
C CYS A 25 1.18 3.80 -3.63
N VAL A 26 1.79 3.47 -2.50
CA VAL A 26 2.18 4.46 -1.48
C VAL A 26 3.58 4.99 -1.79
N GLU A 27 3.67 6.32 -1.90
CA GLU A 27 4.87 7.02 -2.35
C GLU A 27 5.46 7.94 -1.25
N GLU A 28 4.61 8.47 -0.36
CA GLU A 28 5.03 9.41 0.67
C GLU A 28 5.37 8.72 1.98
N SER A 29 6.17 9.38 2.84
CA SER A 29 6.41 8.86 4.19
C SER A 29 5.10 8.75 4.94
N THR A 30 4.85 7.59 5.54
CA THR A 30 3.60 7.31 6.24
C THR A 30 3.74 7.41 7.75
N ARG A 31 4.97 7.41 8.26
CA ARG A 31 5.23 7.52 9.70
C ARG A 31 6.06 8.77 10.03
N PHE A 32 5.57 9.54 11.00
CA PHE A 32 6.18 10.76 11.53
C PHE A 32 6.17 10.73 13.07
N ARG A 33 7.33 10.48 13.68
CA ARG A 33 7.45 10.34 15.14
C ARG A 33 8.43 11.33 15.76
N GLY A 34 7.90 12.43 16.29
CA GLY A 34 8.71 13.43 16.99
C GLY A 34 9.86 13.95 16.13
N ALA A 35 11.10 13.72 16.57
CA ALA A 35 12.31 14.09 15.84
C ALA A 35 12.90 12.94 14.99
N GLU A 36 12.27 11.76 14.96
CA GLU A 36 12.68 10.67 14.08
C GLU A 36 12.50 11.08 12.61
N LYS A 37 13.38 10.56 11.74
CA LYS A 37 13.28 10.79 10.30
C LYS A 37 11.98 10.17 9.78
N PRO A 38 11.18 10.88 8.95
CA PRO A 38 10.02 10.30 8.30
C PRO A 38 10.36 9.03 7.52
N SER A 39 9.46 8.06 7.53
CA SER A 39 9.65 6.77 6.85
C SER A 39 8.38 6.29 6.16
N LEU A 40 8.54 5.64 5.01
CA LEU A 40 7.50 4.90 4.30
C LEU A 40 7.48 3.48 4.86
N LEU A 41 6.49 3.16 5.70
CA LEU A 41 6.34 1.84 6.33
C LEU A 41 5.04 1.14 5.94
N ASP A 42 3.98 1.91 5.67
CA ASP A 42 2.73 1.37 5.16
C ASP A 42 2.83 1.16 3.64
N LEU A 43 2.55 -0.07 3.20
CA LEU A 43 2.60 -0.49 1.80
C LEU A 43 1.22 -0.94 1.32
N VAL A 44 0.86 -0.58 0.09
CA VAL A 44 -0.41 -0.98 -0.54
C VAL A 44 -0.11 -1.43 -1.95
N PHE A 45 -0.34 -2.70 -2.23
CA PHE A 45 -0.13 -3.31 -3.54
C PHE A 45 -1.48 -3.51 -4.22
N THR A 46 -1.59 -3.06 -5.46
CA THR A 46 -2.78 -3.27 -6.29
C THR A 46 -2.38 -3.88 -7.62
N LYS A 47 -3.28 -4.62 -8.29
CA LYS A 47 -3.08 -4.88 -9.72
C LYS A 47 -3.05 -3.56 -10.44
N LYS A 48 -2.20 -3.42 -11.45
CA LYS A 48 -2.10 -2.19 -12.24
C LYS A 48 -3.49 -1.82 -12.79
N PRO A 49 -4.13 -0.76 -12.25
CA PRO A 49 -5.44 -0.34 -12.72
C PRO A 49 -5.29 0.42 -14.03
N GLU A 50 -6.37 0.51 -14.82
CA GLU A 50 -6.38 1.32 -16.05
C GLU A 50 -6.11 2.80 -15.76
N SER A 51 -6.53 3.27 -14.59
CA SER A 51 -6.23 4.61 -14.09
C SER A 51 -5.69 4.54 -12.64
N PRO A 52 -4.67 5.35 -12.29
CA PRO A 52 -4.12 5.35 -10.95
C PRO A 52 -5.19 5.65 -9.87
N PRO A 53 -5.17 4.96 -8.72
CA PRO A 53 -6.11 5.25 -7.65
C PRO A 53 -5.90 6.66 -7.10
N SER A 54 -6.99 7.31 -6.70
CA SER A 54 -6.90 8.59 -6.01
C SER A 54 -6.33 8.34 -4.61
N LYS A 55 -5.36 9.17 -4.20
CA LYS A 55 -4.58 8.99 -2.97
C LYS A 55 -4.58 10.28 -2.17
N GLN A 56 -4.93 10.19 -0.89
CA GLN A 56 -4.81 11.32 0.05
C GLN A 56 -4.11 10.88 1.33
N TYR A 57 -3.18 11.72 1.78
CA TYR A 57 -2.45 11.55 3.03
C TYR A 57 -3.00 12.58 4.03
N LEU A 58 -3.80 12.12 4.99
CA LEU A 58 -4.40 12.97 6.00
C LEU A 58 -3.59 12.92 7.30
N SER A 59 -3.76 13.93 8.15
CA SER A 59 -3.12 13.96 9.46
C SER A 59 -3.41 12.69 10.27
N PRO A 60 -2.46 12.23 11.09
CA PRO A 60 -2.68 11.07 11.95
C PRO A 60 -3.92 11.21 12.83
N MET A 61 -4.70 10.13 12.95
CA MET A 61 -5.86 10.12 13.84
C MET A 61 -5.44 9.93 15.29
N GLY A 62 -5.86 10.87 16.15
CA GLY A 62 -5.63 10.81 17.59
C GLY A 62 -4.15 10.88 17.98
N ARG A 63 -3.63 9.78 18.56
CA ARG A 63 -2.22 9.68 19.01
C ARG A 63 -1.34 8.83 18.09
N SER A 64 -1.85 8.45 16.91
CA SER A 64 -1.07 7.73 15.91
C SER A 64 0.11 8.59 15.44
N ASP A 65 1.26 7.96 15.21
CA ASP A 65 2.39 8.55 14.47
C ASP A 65 2.35 8.19 12.98
N HIS A 66 1.36 7.41 12.54
CA HIS A 66 1.09 7.12 11.13
C HIS A 66 0.01 8.03 10.55
N VAL A 67 0.23 8.51 9.33
CA VAL A 67 -0.75 9.26 8.54
C VAL A 67 -1.98 8.40 8.25
N THR A 68 -3.11 9.04 8.02
CA THR A 68 -4.31 8.33 7.56
C THR A 68 -4.28 8.30 6.03
N LEU A 69 -4.13 7.12 5.45
CA LEU A 69 -4.18 6.91 4.00
C LEU A 69 -5.63 6.72 3.54
N VAL A 70 -6.09 7.56 2.63
CA VAL A 70 -7.37 7.39 1.94
C VAL A 70 -7.08 7.03 0.49
N LEU A 71 -7.61 5.89 0.05
CA LEU A 71 -7.47 5.36 -1.29
C LEU A 71 -8.86 5.21 -1.89
N GLU A 72 -9.05 5.76 -3.08
CA GLU A 72 -10.25 5.53 -3.88
C GLU A 72 -9.88 4.62 -5.05
N MET A 73 -10.49 3.44 -5.07
CA MET A 73 -10.28 2.44 -6.10
C MET A 73 -11.48 2.47 -7.05
N GLN A 74 -11.21 2.46 -8.36
CA GLN A 74 -12.28 2.23 -9.33
C GLN A 74 -12.67 0.75 -9.31
N GLU A 75 -13.96 0.47 -9.42
CA GLU A 75 -14.42 -0.90 -9.68
C GLU A 75 -13.92 -1.32 -11.07
N GLU A 76 -13.40 -2.54 -11.18
CA GLU A 76 -13.14 -3.14 -12.50
C GLU A 76 -14.51 -3.29 -13.20
N ASP A 77 -14.60 -2.91 -14.49
CA ASP A 77 -15.76 -3.22 -15.32
C ASP A 77 -15.90 -4.74 -15.38
N VAL A 78 -16.72 -5.30 -14.49
CA VAL A 78 -17.12 -6.71 -14.54
C VAL A 78 -17.90 -6.85 -15.85
N ILE A 79 -17.25 -7.43 -16.85
CA ILE A 79 -17.90 -7.84 -18.10
C ILE A 79 -19.02 -8.80 -17.70
N GLY A 80 -20.24 -8.28 -17.55
CA GLY A 80 -21.41 -9.07 -17.24
C GLY A 80 -21.60 -10.05 -18.38
N TYR A 81 -21.58 -11.35 -18.07
CA TYR A 81 -21.97 -12.36 -19.05
C TYR A 81 -23.40 -12.05 -19.47
N ARG A 82 -23.57 -11.61 -20.73
CA ARG A 82 -24.89 -11.60 -21.36
C ARG A 82 -25.29 -13.06 -21.53
N GLU A 83 -26.26 -13.50 -20.74
CA GLU A 83 -27.01 -14.71 -21.08
C GLU A 83 -27.78 -14.39 -22.37
N GLU A 84 -27.41 -15.05 -23.48
CA GLU A 84 -28.16 -15.04 -24.74
C GLU A 84 -29.48 -15.81 -24.61
#